data_AF-A0A836WWQ4-F1
#
_entry.id   AF-A0A836WWQ4-F1
#
_cell.length_a   1.000
_cell.length_b   1.000
_cell.length_c   1.000
_cell.angle_alpha   90.00
_cell.angle_beta   90.00
_cell.angle_gamma   90.00
#
_symmetry.space_group_name_H-M   'P 1'
#
loop_
_entity.id
_entity.type
_entity.pdbx_description
1 polymer ?
#
loop_
_entity_poly.entity_id
_entity_poly.type
_entity_poly.pdbx_seq_one_letter_code
_entity_poly.pdbx_strand_id
1 'polypeptide(L)'
;MKKFKIYQNTVLLVALLLLPMQTYSWHWYSGDVTKGAIIYNSVVPAKRQIALGVNKHGHLNTVTGNIATNAGATGLAYKWPTDGKWKDATAPGCLCEGWGVSGNGYSGTADVSVGGIRGLTLESFEPSIANIKSVTKMGPSSSRYATTPIAGKEILQITHDYGPAPESQHIMFQGLVTISNISDKKVTNVRYRRVMDWDIPPTEFNEYVTHVGVTKSLSAEKLPKLIQACDDGFQLPDPMSSSCRELALALKRWSWYYSRGAPSTNYGPTKNVDFEHSGPADHGSSFTFQFPDLKCGESVSFMMYYGVANTRVKAIEAVKAVGADLYSLGASKSSRDGITFIFAFKGVSGVKLATDLPPKAATLPSLDRVQVTGKILAYKDRLYNTTFEYRKDQQWKGHLYRRDLITDGD
;
A
#
# COMPACT_ATOMS: atom_id res chain seq x y z
N MET A 1 70.80 -3.53 38.98
CA MET A 1 71.11 -2.08 39.02
C MET A 1 70.69 -1.53 37.65
N LYS A 2 69.81 -0.54 37.44
CA LYS A 2 69.29 0.56 38.26
C LYS A 2 67.81 0.78 37.92
N LYS A 3 67.01 1.13 38.93
CA LYS A 3 65.75 1.85 38.80
C LYS A 3 66.06 3.32 38.48
N PHE A 4 65.25 3.99 37.66
CA PHE A 4 64.89 5.39 37.88
C PHE A 4 63.49 5.67 37.30
N LYS A 5 62.59 6.12 38.20
CA LYS A 5 61.29 6.75 37.97
C LYS A 5 61.47 8.27 37.99
N ILE A 6 60.59 9.02 37.33
CA ILE A 6 59.90 10.29 37.72
C ILE A 6 58.95 10.60 36.54
N TYR A 7 57.63 10.45 36.64
CA TYR A 7 56.56 11.23 37.32
C TYR A 7 56.17 12.57 36.67
N GLN A 8 54.87 12.58 36.29
CA GLN A 8 53.89 13.68 36.25
C GLN A 8 54.04 14.81 35.21
N ASN A 9 53.06 14.85 34.29
CA ASN A 9 52.06 15.91 34.38
C ASN A 9 50.70 15.51 33.82
N THR A 10 49.70 15.85 34.61
CA THR A 10 48.27 15.60 34.49
C THR A 10 47.66 16.56 33.46
N VAL A 11 47.01 16.02 32.43
CA VAL A 11 45.95 16.75 31.71
C VAL A 11 44.76 15.80 31.60
N LEU A 12 43.80 16.01 32.50
CA LEU A 12 42.52 15.32 32.54
C LEU A 12 41.62 15.98 31.49
N LEU A 13 41.52 15.38 30.31
CA LEU A 13 40.56 15.82 29.29
C LEU A 13 39.24 15.07 29.51
N VAL A 14 38.36 15.69 30.29
CA VAL A 14 36.94 15.33 30.37
C VAL A 14 36.28 15.80 29.08
N ALA A 15 36.22 14.92 28.08
CA ALA A 15 35.39 15.11 26.90
C ALA A 15 34.13 14.24 27.06
N LEU A 16 32.99 14.91 27.16
CA LEU A 16 31.66 14.34 27.25
C LEU A 16 31.43 13.27 26.17
N LEU A 17 31.01 12.09 26.63
CA LEU A 17 30.29 11.09 25.86
C LEU A 17 28.97 11.69 25.34
N LEU A 18 28.95 12.09 24.08
CA LEU A 18 27.72 12.19 23.26
C LEU A 18 27.94 11.35 22.00
N LEU A 19 27.93 10.03 22.17
CA LEU A 19 27.69 9.11 21.08
C LEU A 19 26.17 9.09 20.83
N PRO A 20 25.68 9.35 19.61
CA PRO A 20 24.31 9.03 19.27
C PRO A 20 24.16 7.51 19.42
N MET A 21 23.31 7.07 20.35
CA MET A 21 22.87 5.68 20.44
C MET A 21 22.08 5.34 19.18
N GLN A 22 22.75 4.93 18.10
CA GLN A 22 22.14 4.14 17.05
C GLN A 22 21.83 2.76 17.66
N THR A 23 20.57 2.54 18.01
CA THR A 23 20.08 1.22 18.37
C THR A 23 20.08 0.36 17.11
N TYR A 24 21.17 -0.38 16.90
CA TYR A 24 21.22 -1.47 15.92
C TYR A 24 20.33 -2.62 16.42
N SER A 25 19.12 -2.69 15.88
CA SER A 25 18.25 -3.85 16.08
C SER A 25 18.65 -4.96 15.10
N TRP A 26 19.19 -6.06 15.63
CA TRP A 26 19.47 -7.28 14.88
C TRP A 26 18.14 -7.94 14.46
N HIS A 27 17.74 -7.81 13.20
CA HIS A 27 16.57 -8.48 12.65
C HIS A 27 17.01 -9.58 11.68
N TRP A 28 16.49 -10.79 11.91
CA TRP A 28 16.65 -11.92 11.00
C TRP A 28 15.79 -11.68 9.76
N TYR A 29 16.40 -11.08 8.73
CA TYR A 29 15.81 -11.02 7.39
C TYR A 29 15.74 -12.44 6.84
N SER A 30 14.54 -13.01 6.67
CA SER A 30 14.38 -14.21 5.84
C SER A 30 14.86 -13.85 4.43
N GLY A 31 15.92 -14.48 3.93
CA GLY A 31 16.76 -14.04 2.80
C GLY A 31 16.13 -13.85 1.40
N ASP A 32 14.86 -13.45 1.29
CA ASP A 32 14.19 -13.03 0.05
C ASP A 32 13.38 -11.71 0.23
N VAL A 33 13.85 -10.81 1.11
CA VAL A 33 13.23 -9.50 1.33
C VAL A 33 13.84 -8.46 0.37
N THR A 34 12.96 -7.78 -0.36
CA THR A 34 13.16 -6.50 -1.08
C THR A 34 13.95 -6.48 -2.40
N LYS A 35 13.35 -6.97 -3.50
CA LYS A 35 13.51 -6.27 -4.79
C LYS A 35 12.23 -5.47 -5.05
N GLY A 36 12.05 -4.36 -4.35
CA GLY A 36 10.96 -3.42 -4.61
C GLY A 36 11.39 -2.32 -5.60
N ALA A 37 10.56 -1.31 -5.76
CA ALA A 37 10.84 -0.15 -6.61
C ALA A 37 10.14 1.09 -6.08
N ILE A 38 10.63 2.26 -6.51
CA ILE A 38 10.04 3.56 -6.19
C ILE A 38 9.51 4.19 -7.47
N ILE A 39 8.25 4.63 -7.45
CA ILE A 39 7.67 5.52 -8.45
C ILE A 39 7.51 6.93 -7.91
N TYR A 40 7.48 7.90 -8.82
CA TYR A 40 7.30 9.31 -8.50
C TYR A 40 6.05 9.84 -9.21
N ASN A 41 5.48 10.92 -8.69
CA ASN A 41 4.36 11.59 -9.36
C ASN A 41 4.73 12.29 -10.67
N SER A 42 6.02 12.39 -10.98
CA SER A 42 6.53 13.00 -12.21
C SER A 42 7.77 12.29 -12.72
N VAL A 43 7.81 12.03 -14.03
CA VAL A 43 9.02 11.53 -14.71
C VAL A 43 10.13 12.58 -14.75
N VAL A 44 9.80 13.87 -14.72
CA VAL A 44 10.75 15.00 -14.68
C VAL A 44 11.30 15.19 -13.25
N PRO A 45 12.61 14.98 -13.00
CA PRO A 45 13.20 15.00 -11.66
C PRO A 45 12.92 16.27 -10.85
N ALA A 46 13.00 17.44 -11.48
CA ALA A 46 12.77 18.72 -10.83
C ALA A 46 11.31 18.94 -10.38
N LYS A 47 10.35 18.20 -10.96
CA LYS A 47 8.91 18.30 -10.65
C LYS A 47 8.43 17.21 -9.68
N ARG A 48 9.30 16.32 -9.21
CA ARG A 48 8.95 15.25 -8.26
C ARG A 48 8.66 15.87 -6.88
N GLN A 49 7.47 15.58 -6.36
CA GLN A 49 7.02 16.07 -5.05
C GLN A 49 6.68 14.92 -4.11
N ILE A 50 6.12 13.83 -4.64
CA ILE A 50 5.79 12.63 -3.86
C ILE A 50 6.40 11.39 -4.52
N ALA A 51 6.69 10.39 -3.70
CA ALA A 51 7.20 9.09 -4.13
C ALA A 51 6.47 7.97 -3.39
N LEU A 52 6.31 6.82 -4.05
CA LEU A 52 5.73 5.62 -3.49
C LEU A 52 6.70 4.47 -3.67
N GLY A 53 7.18 3.91 -2.55
CA GLY A 53 8.04 2.73 -2.54
C GLY A 53 7.24 1.46 -2.28
N VAL A 54 7.29 0.53 -3.23
CA VAL A 54 6.47 -0.68 -3.26
C VAL A 54 7.37 -1.91 -3.32
N ASN A 55 7.16 -2.86 -2.42
CA ASN A 55 7.81 -4.17 -2.42
C ASN A 55 7.19 -5.10 -3.48
N LYS A 56 7.94 -6.15 -3.88
CA LYS A 56 7.53 -7.05 -4.97
C LYS A 56 6.16 -7.71 -4.80
N HIS A 57 5.69 -7.87 -3.56
CA HIS A 57 4.37 -8.43 -3.22
C HIS A 57 3.28 -7.35 -3.03
N GLY A 58 3.48 -6.10 -3.45
CA GLY A 58 2.44 -5.07 -3.47
C GLY A 58 2.13 -4.36 -2.14
N HIS A 59 2.86 -4.66 -1.06
CA HIS A 59 2.92 -3.81 0.14
C HIS A 59 3.98 -2.72 -0.03
N LEU A 60 3.91 -1.63 0.73
CA LEU A 60 4.82 -0.50 0.69
C LEU A 60 6.06 -0.75 1.55
N ASN A 61 6.81 0.32 1.84
CA ASN A 61 7.99 0.33 2.70
C ASN A 61 9.15 -0.49 2.12
N THR A 62 9.56 -0.15 0.89
CA THR A 62 10.70 -0.80 0.26
C THR A 62 12.02 -0.19 0.69
N VAL A 63 12.98 -1.04 1.08
CA VAL A 63 14.37 -0.60 1.33
C VAL A 63 15.15 -0.41 0.02
N THR A 64 14.66 -0.99 -1.09
CA THR A 64 15.33 -0.91 -2.39
C THR A 64 15.27 0.51 -2.93
N GLY A 65 16.44 1.14 -3.05
CA GLY A 65 16.53 2.50 -3.59
C GLY A 65 15.99 3.57 -2.63
N ASN A 66 15.91 3.29 -1.33
CA ASN A 66 15.38 4.20 -0.31
C ASN A 66 15.89 5.64 -0.52
N ILE A 67 14.96 6.59 -0.53
CA ILE A 67 15.22 8.03 -0.66
C ILE A 67 14.92 8.81 0.63
N ALA A 68 14.17 8.20 1.56
CA ALA A 68 13.71 8.85 2.76
C ALA A 68 14.87 9.13 3.72
N THR A 69 14.84 10.31 4.33
CA THR A 69 15.89 10.76 5.27
C THR A 69 15.55 10.48 6.73
N ASN A 70 14.29 10.21 7.04
CA ASN A 70 13.78 9.90 8.38
C ASN A 70 13.54 8.40 8.60
N ALA A 71 13.80 7.54 7.61
CA ALA A 71 13.57 6.09 7.70
C ALA A 71 14.57 5.28 6.85
N GLY A 72 14.68 3.98 7.14
CA GLY A 72 15.49 3.02 6.38
C GLY A 72 14.82 2.47 5.11
N ALA A 73 13.58 2.89 4.82
CA ALA A 73 12.80 2.47 3.67
C ALA A 73 11.94 3.64 3.15
N THR A 74 11.43 3.50 1.93
CA THR A 74 10.46 4.41 1.33
C THR A 74 9.12 3.68 1.20
N GLY A 75 8.08 4.18 1.84
CA GLY A 75 6.68 3.91 1.58
C GLY A 75 6.05 5.12 0.92
N LEU A 76 5.30 5.95 1.65
CA LEU A 76 4.75 7.20 1.12
C LEU A 76 5.63 8.40 1.52
N ALA A 77 6.49 8.85 0.60
CA ALA A 77 7.43 9.93 0.86
C ALA A 77 7.02 11.25 0.22
N TYR A 78 7.16 12.33 0.99
CA TYR A 78 6.97 13.71 0.54
C TYR A 78 8.31 14.46 0.49
N LYS A 79 8.54 15.20 -0.58
CA LYS A 79 9.68 16.12 -0.69
C LYS A 79 9.35 17.40 0.08
N TRP A 80 9.90 17.51 1.29
CA TRP A 80 9.50 18.53 2.25
C TRP A 80 9.76 19.95 1.73
N PRO A 81 8.78 20.87 1.75
CA PRO A 81 8.95 22.19 1.15
C PRO A 81 10.04 23.06 1.78
N THR A 82 10.31 22.87 3.08
CA THR A 82 11.22 23.75 3.83
C THR A 82 12.70 23.41 3.63
N ASP A 83 13.03 22.15 3.33
CA ASP A 83 14.42 21.68 3.25
C ASP A 83 14.71 20.84 1.99
N GLY A 84 13.70 20.54 1.18
CA GLY A 84 13.81 19.75 -0.04
C GLY A 84 14.13 18.27 0.18
N LYS A 85 14.17 17.80 1.43
CA LYS A 85 14.48 16.40 1.78
C LYS A 85 13.24 15.53 1.65
N TRP A 86 13.43 14.29 1.26
CA TRP A 86 12.37 13.29 1.25
C TRP A 86 12.13 12.78 2.68
N LYS A 87 10.88 12.84 3.13
CA LYS A 87 10.45 12.31 4.43
C LYS A 87 9.26 11.38 4.22
N ASP A 88 9.36 10.21 4.80
CA ASP A 88 8.38 9.14 4.68
C ASP A 88 7.40 9.14 5.85
N ALA A 89 6.15 8.77 5.57
CA ALA A 89 5.07 8.80 6.54
C ALA A 89 4.60 7.39 6.99
N THR A 90 5.28 6.32 6.58
CA THR A 90 4.80 4.94 6.79
C THR A 90 5.91 3.94 7.16
N ALA A 91 7.18 4.31 6.97
CA ALA A 91 8.36 3.48 7.19
C ALA A 91 9.17 3.73 8.49
N PRO A 92 9.11 4.90 9.15
CA PRO A 92 9.78 5.10 10.44
C PRO A 92 9.39 4.03 11.48
N GLY A 93 10.33 3.63 12.35
CA GLY A 93 10.08 2.67 13.43
C GLY A 93 9.88 1.21 12.98
N CYS A 94 8.85 0.92 12.19
CA CYS A 94 8.60 -0.38 11.60
C CYS A 94 8.13 -0.28 10.16
N LEU A 95 8.23 -1.40 9.44
CA LEU A 95 7.71 -1.52 8.08
C LEU A 95 6.29 -2.12 8.13
N CYS A 96 5.43 -1.54 8.98
CA CYS A 96 4.07 -2.00 9.28
C CYS A 96 3.05 -1.48 8.27
N GLU A 97 3.36 -1.70 6.99
CA GLU A 97 2.42 -1.50 5.90
C GLU A 97 2.23 -2.83 5.20
N GLY A 98 0.97 -3.23 5.09
CA GLY A 98 0.68 -4.59 4.70
C GLY A 98 -0.73 -4.79 4.18
N TRP A 99 -0.92 -5.92 3.50
CA TRP A 99 -2.22 -6.33 3.00
C TRP A 99 -2.42 -7.83 3.07
N GLY A 100 -3.68 -8.24 3.03
CA GLY A 100 -4.04 -9.64 2.88
C GLY A 100 -5.35 -9.84 2.14
N VAL A 101 -5.52 -11.06 1.65
CA VAL A 101 -6.69 -11.52 0.90
C VAL A 101 -7.14 -12.87 1.43
N SER A 102 -8.43 -13.16 1.40
CA SER A 102 -8.96 -14.50 1.70
C SER A 102 -9.91 -15.01 0.63
N GLY A 103 -10.07 -16.33 0.59
CA GLY A 103 -11.05 -17.04 -0.22
C GLY A 103 -11.13 -18.51 0.18
N ASN A 104 -12.34 -19.07 0.26
CA ASN A 104 -12.58 -20.47 0.65
C ASN A 104 -11.92 -20.89 1.99
N GLY A 105 -11.78 -19.95 2.94
CA GLY A 105 -11.16 -20.22 4.24
C GLY A 105 -9.62 -20.21 4.24
N TYR A 106 -8.98 -19.88 3.12
CA TYR A 106 -7.55 -19.64 3.04
C TYR A 106 -7.25 -18.14 2.99
N SER A 107 -6.08 -17.74 3.47
CA SER A 107 -5.58 -16.37 3.39
C SER A 107 -4.15 -16.31 2.86
N GLY A 108 -3.82 -15.19 2.23
CA GLY A 108 -2.46 -14.80 1.89
C GLY A 108 -2.22 -13.38 2.38
N THR A 109 -1.02 -13.11 2.90
CA THR A 109 -0.63 -11.82 3.50
C THR A 109 0.74 -11.38 3.02
N ALA A 110 0.95 -10.07 2.95
CA ALA A 110 2.25 -9.48 2.72
C ALA A 110 2.41 -8.21 3.58
N ASP A 111 3.40 -8.25 4.47
CA ASP A 111 3.84 -7.18 5.35
C ASP A 111 5.26 -7.57 5.81
N VAL A 112 6.17 -6.60 5.99
CA VAL A 112 7.56 -6.91 6.37
C VAL A 112 7.71 -7.10 7.88
N SER A 113 7.05 -6.27 8.69
CA SER A 113 7.23 -6.24 10.15
C SER A 113 6.16 -7.03 10.90
N VAL A 114 4.97 -7.16 10.31
CA VAL A 114 3.75 -7.64 10.97
C VAL A 114 3.15 -8.82 10.22
N GLY A 115 3.42 -10.03 10.69
CA GLY A 115 2.85 -11.25 10.12
C GLY A 115 3.65 -11.86 8.97
N GLY A 116 4.41 -11.06 8.21
CA GLY A 116 5.28 -11.53 7.15
C GLY A 116 4.54 -11.83 5.84
N ILE A 117 5.32 -12.27 4.84
CA ILE A 117 4.77 -12.77 3.57
C ILE A 117 4.39 -14.25 3.75
N ARG A 118 3.09 -14.56 3.66
CA ARG A 118 2.53 -15.91 3.87
C ARG A 118 1.42 -16.21 2.89
N GLY A 119 1.25 -17.49 2.54
CA GLY A 119 0.16 -17.96 1.68
C GLY A 119 0.11 -17.31 0.30
N LEU A 120 1.23 -16.73 -0.17
CA LEU A 120 1.32 -16.04 -1.46
C LEU A 120 2.45 -16.59 -2.31
N THR A 121 2.17 -16.80 -3.59
CA THR A 121 3.19 -16.97 -4.63
C THR A 121 3.29 -15.66 -5.41
N LEU A 122 4.50 -15.13 -5.60
CA LEU A 122 4.73 -14.03 -6.53
C LEU A 122 4.68 -14.55 -7.97
N GLU A 123 3.77 -14.01 -8.78
CA GLU A 123 3.71 -14.32 -10.21
C GLU A 123 4.58 -13.35 -11.03
N SER A 124 4.45 -12.04 -10.79
CA SER A 124 5.26 -11.03 -11.47
C SER A 124 5.41 -9.76 -10.65
N PHE A 125 6.50 -9.04 -10.91
CA PHE A 125 6.74 -7.69 -10.42
C PHE A 125 7.37 -6.87 -11.54
N GLU A 126 6.63 -5.88 -12.02
CA GLU A 126 6.95 -5.12 -13.23
C GLU A 126 6.99 -3.62 -12.88
N PRO A 127 8.11 -3.12 -12.33
CA PRO A 127 8.29 -1.70 -12.11
C PRO A 127 8.66 -0.97 -13.41
N SER A 128 8.06 0.20 -13.62
CA SER A 128 8.42 1.13 -14.68
C SER A 128 8.50 2.56 -14.13
N ILE A 129 8.91 3.51 -14.97
CA ILE A 129 8.89 4.93 -14.60
C ILE A 129 7.47 5.49 -14.42
N ALA A 130 6.46 4.82 -14.96
CA ALA A 130 5.08 5.29 -14.99
C ALA A 130 4.21 4.60 -13.93
N ASN A 131 4.48 3.32 -13.65
CA ASN A 131 3.68 2.50 -12.75
C ASN A 131 4.49 1.35 -12.16
N ILE A 132 3.99 0.77 -11.06
CA ILE A 132 4.50 -0.49 -10.50
C ILE A 132 3.35 -1.48 -10.48
N LYS A 133 3.54 -2.61 -11.15
CA LYS A 133 2.58 -3.71 -11.12
C LYS A 133 3.14 -4.91 -10.34
N SER A 134 2.38 -5.38 -9.36
CA SER A 134 2.65 -6.61 -8.60
C SER A 134 1.51 -7.58 -8.83
N VAL A 135 1.83 -8.84 -9.12
CA VAL A 135 0.85 -9.92 -9.26
C VAL A 135 1.23 -11.06 -8.35
N THR A 136 0.31 -11.46 -7.48
CA THR A 136 0.47 -12.58 -6.54
C THR A 136 -0.69 -13.56 -6.69
N LYS A 137 -0.48 -14.79 -6.24
CA LYS A 137 -1.50 -15.84 -6.21
C LYS A 137 -1.68 -16.37 -4.80
N MET A 138 -2.93 -16.66 -4.44
CA MET A 138 -3.32 -17.20 -3.13
C MET A 138 -4.11 -18.49 -3.33
N GLY A 139 -3.92 -19.45 -2.43
CA GLY A 139 -4.56 -20.76 -2.49
C GLY A 139 -4.53 -21.55 -1.19
N PRO A 140 -5.03 -22.80 -1.24
CA PRO A 140 -4.85 -23.78 -0.18
C PRO A 140 -3.39 -23.86 0.23
N SER A 141 -3.16 -23.81 1.54
CA SER A 141 -1.83 -23.86 2.14
C SER A 141 -1.77 -25.03 3.13
N SER A 142 -0.60 -25.65 3.28
CA SER A 142 -0.41 -26.79 4.20
C SER A 142 -0.64 -26.44 5.67
N SER A 143 -0.50 -25.16 6.01
CA SER A 143 -0.87 -24.58 7.31
C SER A 143 -1.05 -23.07 7.17
N ARG A 144 -1.59 -22.42 8.21
CA ARG A 144 -1.65 -20.94 8.30
C ARG A 144 -0.28 -20.24 8.29
N TYR A 145 0.79 -21.00 8.49
CA TYR A 145 2.15 -20.46 8.57
C TYR A 145 2.95 -20.65 7.28
N ALA A 146 2.41 -21.37 6.30
CA ALA A 146 3.09 -21.61 5.04
C ALA A 146 3.41 -20.27 4.34
N THR A 147 4.62 -20.16 3.80
CA THR A 147 5.06 -18.97 3.05
C THR A 147 4.36 -18.87 1.71
N THR A 148 4.11 -20.00 1.05
CA THR A 148 3.43 -20.13 -0.24
C THR A 148 2.23 -21.07 -0.16
N PRO A 149 1.23 -20.93 -1.04
CA PRO A 149 0.20 -21.95 -1.23
C PRO A 149 0.80 -23.25 -1.81
N ILE A 150 -0.02 -24.30 -1.82
CA ILE A 150 0.28 -25.55 -2.53
C ILE A 150 0.34 -25.23 -4.03
N ALA A 151 1.50 -25.47 -4.64
CA ALA A 151 1.74 -25.16 -6.05
C ALA A 151 0.70 -25.82 -6.97
N GLY A 152 0.14 -25.04 -7.89
CA GLY A 152 -0.87 -25.50 -8.85
C GLY A 152 -2.27 -25.67 -8.25
N LYS A 153 -2.50 -25.20 -7.01
CA LYS A 153 -3.81 -25.20 -6.34
C LYS A 153 -4.31 -23.79 -6.03
N GLU A 154 -3.66 -22.76 -6.55
CA GLU A 154 -4.05 -21.36 -6.35
C GLU A 154 -5.47 -21.08 -6.86
N ILE A 155 -6.22 -20.28 -6.12
CA ILE A 155 -7.63 -19.99 -6.40
C ILE A 155 -7.89 -18.52 -6.73
N LEU A 156 -7.07 -17.61 -6.20
CA LEU A 156 -7.15 -16.18 -6.49
C LEU A 156 -5.82 -15.67 -7.06
N GLN A 157 -5.92 -14.79 -8.05
CA GLN A 157 -4.83 -13.92 -8.48
C GLN A 157 -5.14 -12.48 -8.05
N ILE A 158 -4.17 -11.82 -7.43
CA ILE A 158 -4.29 -10.47 -6.90
C ILE A 158 -3.29 -9.60 -7.63
N THR A 159 -3.78 -8.56 -8.28
CA THR A 159 -2.97 -7.56 -8.98
C THR A 159 -3.08 -6.23 -8.26
N HIS A 160 -1.93 -5.63 -7.93
CA HIS A 160 -1.83 -4.23 -7.56
C HIS A 160 -1.13 -3.48 -8.70
N ASP A 161 -1.79 -2.47 -9.27
CA ASP A 161 -1.21 -1.61 -10.30
C ASP A 161 -1.17 -0.16 -9.80
N TYR A 162 0.02 0.26 -9.36
CA TYR A 162 0.25 1.57 -8.75
C TYR A 162 0.73 2.58 -9.79
N GLY A 163 0.18 3.78 -9.79
CA GLY A 163 0.66 4.88 -10.63
C GLY A 163 0.20 6.24 -10.10
N PRO A 164 0.69 7.36 -10.64
CA PRO A 164 0.19 8.68 -10.30
C PRO A 164 -1.32 8.80 -10.59
N ALA A 165 -2.07 9.47 -9.72
CA ALA A 165 -3.50 9.73 -9.92
C ALA A 165 -3.70 11.10 -10.61
N PRO A 166 -3.92 11.15 -11.93
CA PRO A 166 -4.02 12.42 -12.67
C PRO A 166 -5.20 13.29 -12.22
N GLU A 167 -6.31 12.68 -11.80
CA GLU A 167 -7.53 13.38 -11.34
C GLU A 167 -7.27 14.24 -10.10
N SER A 168 -6.23 13.90 -9.34
CA SER A 168 -5.78 14.64 -8.16
C SER A 168 -4.71 15.69 -8.47
N GLN A 169 -4.46 16.06 -9.72
CA GLN A 169 -3.33 16.93 -10.10
C GLN A 169 -1.97 16.36 -9.63
N HIS A 170 -1.83 15.04 -9.58
CA HIS A 170 -0.59 14.34 -9.20
C HIS A 170 -0.11 14.56 -7.76
N ILE A 171 -1.00 14.90 -6.83
CA ILE A 171 -0.67 14.90 -5.38
C ILE A 171 -1.05 13.58 -4.67
N MET A 172 -1.60 12.62 -5.42
CA MET A 172 -1.81 11.25 -4.98
C MET A 172 -1.30 10.26 -6.03
N PHE A 173 -0.97 9.06 -5.56
CA PHE A 173 -0.91 7.83 -6.33
C PHE A 173 -2.24 7.09 -6.20
N GLN A 174 -2.59 6.33 -7.23
CA GLN A 174 -3.64 5.32 -7.22
C GLN A 174 -3.03 3.93 -7.28
N GLY A 175 -3.68 2.96 -6.67
CA GLY A 175 -3.43 1.53 -6.82
C GLY A 175 -4.72 0.85 -7.24
N LEU A 176 -4.80 0.37 -8.48
CA LEU A 176 -5.91 -0.48 -8.89
C LEU A 176 -5.66 -1.89 -8.35
N VAL A 177 -6.49 -2.32 -7.40
CA VAL A 177 -6.45 -3.69 -6.90
C VAL A 177 -7.50 -4.50 -7.63
N THR A 178 -7.09 -5.62 -8.22
CA THR A 178 -7.99 -6.59 -8.86
C THR A 178 -7.79 -7.96 -8.22
N ILE A 179 -8.89 -8.57 -7.80
CA ILE A 179 -8.95 -9.93 -7.26
C ILE A 179 -9.71 -10.79 -8.26
N SER A 180 -9.03 -11.74 -8.89
CA SER A 180 -9.55 -12.61 -9.93
C SER A 180 -9.62 -14.05 -9.44
N ASN A 181 -10.75 -14.71 -9.66
CA ASN A 181 -10.86 -16.15 -9.45
C ASN A 181 -10.25 -16.90 -10.64
N ILE A 182 -9.13 -17.58 -10.38
CA ILE A 182 -8.36 -18.36 -11.36
C ILE A 182 -8.62 -19.87 -11.26
N SER A 183 -9.51 -20.30 -10.36
CA SER A 183 -9.93 -21.70 -10.24
C SER A 183 -11.13 -22.02 -11.14
N ASP A 184 -11.43 -23.31 -11.27
CA ASP A 184 -12.59 -23.86 -11.98
C ASP A 184 -13.89 -23.82 -11.15
N LYS A 185 -13.84 -23.32 -9.91
CA LYS A 185 -14.95 -23.33 -8.95
C LYS A 185 -15.28 -21.94 -8.44
N LYS A 186 -16.44 -21.80 -7.80
CA LYS A 186 -16.79 -20.57 -7.08
C LYS A 186 -15.85 -20.38 -5.88
N VAL A 187 -15.29 -19.18 -5.73
CA VAL A 187 -14.55 -18.76 -4.53
C VAL A 187 -15.47 -17.92 -3.67
N THR A 188 -15.59 -18.32 -2.40
CA THR A 188 -16.46 -17.71 -1.39
C THR A 188 -15.65 -16.98 -0.33
N ASN A 189 -16.30 -16.12 0.45
CA ASN A 189 -15.67 -15.35 1.54
C ASN A 189 -14.45 -14.54 1.05
N VAL A 190 -14.60 -13.89 -0.10
CA VAL A 190 -13.57 -13.04 -0.70
C VAL A 190 -13.44 -11.76 0.11
N ARG A 191 -12.32 -11.58 0.79
CA ARG A 191 -12.04 -10.39 1.58
C ARG A 191 -10.68 -9.82 1.24
N TYR A 192 -10.52 -8.52 1.49
CA TYR A 192 -9.24 -7.83 1.40
C TYR A 192 -9.05 -6.97 2.63
N ARG A 193 -7.85 -6.99 3.22
CA ARG A 193 -7.46 -6.10 4.31
C ARG A 193 -6.24 -5.29 3.91
N ARG A 194 -6.23 -4.01 4.25
CA ARG A 194 -5.04 -3.17 4.23
C ARG A 194 -4.77 -2.65 5.64
N VAL A 195 -3.51 -2.67 6.05
CA VAL A 195 -3.01 -2.12 7.31
C VAL A 195 -1.91 -1.11 6.97
N MET A 196 -1.90 0.00 7.69
CA MET A 196 -0.98 1.09 7.49
C MET A 196 -0.68 1.71 8.84
N ASP A 197 0.57 1.75 9.24
CA ASP A 197 1.05 2.60 10.31
C ASP A 197 1.37 3.99 9.79
N TRP A 198 0.94 5.02 10.52
CA TRP A 198 1.23 6.40 10.16
C TRP A 198 2.36 6.90 11.06
N ASP A 199 3.39 7.46 10.45
CA ASP A 199 4.52 8.08 11.13
C ASP A 199 4.72 9.50 10.59
N ILE A 200 3.82 10.42 10.94
CA ILE A 200 3.72 11.66 10.17
C ILE A 200 4.84 12.65 10.55
N PRO A 201 5.75 13.02 9.63
CA PRO A 201 6.83 13.95 9.95
C PRO A 201 6.28 15.36 10.27
N PRO A 202 6.97 16.16 11.09
CA PRO A 202 8.26 15.88 11.74
C PRO A 202 8.12 15.27 13.16
N THR A 203 6.97 14.64 13.46
CA THR A 203 6.70 14.06 14.77
C THR A 203 6.25 12.62 14.62
N GLU A 204 7.08 11.83 13.94
CA GLU A 204 6.90 10.38 13.82
C GLU A 204 6.51 9.77 15.19
N PHE A 205 5.63 8.76 15.19
CA PHE A 205 5.04 8.12 16.38
C PHE A 205 4.09 9.01 17.21
N ASN A 206 3.70 10.17 16.68
CA ASN A 206 2.83 11.14 17.34
C ASN A 206 1.96 11.82 16.29
N GLU A 207 0.99 11.09 15.76
CA GLU A 207 0.12 11.54 14.69
C GLU A 207 -1.34 11.59 15.11
N TYR A 208 -2.08 12.45 14.42
CA TYR A 208 -3.52 12.48 14.45
C TYR A 208 -4.07 11.70 13.26
N VAL A 209 -4.97 10.77 13.54
CA VAL A 209 -5.68 9.99 12.52
C VAL A 209 -7.13 10.41 12.45
N THR A 210 -7.67 10.43 11.25
CA THR A 210 -9.08 10.70 10.95
C THR A 210 -9.60 9.57 10.09
N HIS A 211 -10.77 9.01 10.38
CA HIS A 211 -11.50 8.13 9.46
C HIS A 211 -12.82 8.77 9.04
N VAL A 212 -13.10 8.73 7.73
CA VAL A 212 -14.37 9.19 7.16
C VAL A 212 -14.91 8.16 6.19
N GLY A 213 -16.22 7.96 6.19
CA GLY A 213 -16.93 7.00 5.33
C GLY A 213 -17.06 5.60 5.93
N VAL A 214 -16.54 5.36 7.14
CA VAL A 214 -16.56 4.06 7.82
C VAL A 214 -17.99 3.61 8.11
N THR A 215 -18.77 4.46 8.78
CA THR A 215 -20.15 4.13 9.17
C THR A 215 -21.01 3.87 7.93
N LYS A 216 -20.87 4.74 6.93
CA LYS A 216 -21.56 4.61 5.63
C LYS A 216 -21.19 3.28 4.96
N SER A 217 -19.90 2.95 4.88
CA SER A 217 -19.44 1.71 4.22
C SER A 217 -19.94 0.46 4.95
N LEU A 218 -19.87 0.42 6.28
CA LEU A 218 -20.38 -0.70 7.09
C LEU A 218 -21.88 -0.94 6.88
N SER A 219 -22.64 0.16 6.83
CA SER A 219 -24.09 0.15 6.64
C SER A 219 -24.54 -0.20 5.22
N ALA A 220 -23.63 -0.25 4.24
CA ALA A 220 -23.99 -0.53 2.86
C ALA A 220 -24.70 -1.88 2.71
N GLU A 221 -25.81 -1.90 1.97
CA GLU A 221 -26.60 -3.11 1.73
C GLU A 221 -25.90 -4.07 0.74
N LYS A 222 -25.12 -3.51 -0.18
CA LYS A 222 -24.47 -4.24 -1.27
C LYS A 222 -22.98 -4.40 -1.01
N LEU A 223 -22.39 -5.41 -1.63
CA LEU A 223 -20.94 -5.62 -1.68
C LEU A 223 -20.35 -4.97 -2.95
N PRO A 224 -19.09 -4.50 -2.92
CA PRO A 224 -18.14 -4.60 -1.82
C PRO A 224 -18.36 -3.59 -0.71
N LYS A 225 -18.14 -3.97 0.55
CA LYS A 225 -18.30 -3.07 1.70
C LYS A 225 -17.30 -3.33 2.81
N LEU A 226 -17.09 -2.34 3.66
CA LEU A 226 -16.31 -2.49 4.88
C LEU A 226 -17.02 -3.47 5.84
N ILE A 227 -16.25 -4.34 6.49
CA ILE A 227 -16.72 -5.19 7.59
C ILE A 227 -16.00 -4.89 8.91
N GLN A 228 -14.86 -4.20 8.83
CA GLN A 228 -14.10 -3.74 10.00
C GLN A 228 -13.19 -2.56 9.64
N ALA A 229 -13.16 -1.53 10.48
CA ALA A 229 -12.13 -0.49 10.50
C ALA A 229 -11.60 -0.25 11.91
N CYS A 230 -10.30 0.04 12.01
CA CYS A 230 -9.59 0.35 13.25
C CYS A 230 -8.56 1.45 12.98
N ASP A 231 -8.24 2.28 13.96
CA ASP A 231 -7.12 3.24 13.91
C ASP A 231 -5.78 2.60 14.32
N ASP A 232 -5.65 1.28 14.18
CA ASP A 232 -4.44 0.54 14.54
C ASP A 232 -3.75 0.02 13.28
N GLY A 233 -2.57 0.59 12.98
CA GLY A 233 -1.69 0.20 11.88
C GLY A 233 -0.88 -1.08 12.16
N PHE A 234 -0.74 -1.46 13.43
CA PHE A 234 0.01 -2.64 13.88
C PHE A 234 -0.83 -3.91 13.85
N GLN A 235 -1.83 -3.98 13.00
CA GLN A 235 -2.73 -5.14 12.90
C GLN A 235 -2.17 -6.20 11.97
N LEU A 236 -2.55 -7.47 12.19
CA LEU A 236 -2.22 -8.51 11.22
C LEU A 236 -2.93 -8.20 9.90
N PRO A 237 -2.22 -8.30 8.76
CA PRO A 237 -2.82 -8.11 7.43
C PRO A 237 -3.86 -9.18 7.05
N ASP A 238 -4.04 -10.25 7.83
CA ASP A 238 -5.00 -11.32 7.53
C ASP A 238 -6.46 -10.81 7.62
N PRO A 239 -7.26 -10.85 6.54
CA PRO A 239 -8.66 -10.41 6.54
C PRO A 239 -9.63 -11.40 7.21
N MET A 240 -9.16 -12.59 7.61
CA MET A 240 -9.91 -13.52 8.46
C MET A 240 -9.70 -13.25 9.96
N SER A 241 -8.73 -12.41 10.32
CA SER A 241 -8.55 -11.92 11.68
C SER A 241 -9.80 -11.16 12.13
N SER A 242 -10.34 -11.53 13.30
CA SER A 242 -11.62 -11.01 13.80
C SER A 242 -11.50 -9.80 14.72
N SER A 243 -10.29 -9.30 14.98
CA SER A 243 -10.07 -8.28 15.99
C SER A 243 -9.25 -7.11 15.48
N CYS A 244 -9.52 -5.92 16.05
CA CYS A 244 -8.60 -4.78 16.06
C CYS A 244 -7.48 -5.00 17.09
N ARG A 245 -7.09 -6.24 17.43
CA ARG A 245 -6.20 -6.54 18.57
C ARG A 245 -5.47 -7.88 18.47
N GLU A 246 -5.13 -8.38 17.30
CA GLU A 246 -4.61 -9.77 17.27
C GLU A 246 -3.16 -9.91 17.75
N LEU A 247 -2.43 -8.81 17.91
CA LEU A 247 -0.98 -8.85 17.92
C LEU A 247 -0.35 -8.92 19.32
N ALA A 248 -1.04 -8.42 20.35
CA ALA A 248 -0.60 -8.58 21.74
C ALA A 248 -0.84 -10.00 22.31
N LEU A 249 -1.76 -10.79 21.73
CA LEU A 249 -2.19 -12.08 22.31
C LEU A 249 -1.77 -13.30 21.49
N ALA A 250 -1.76 -13.23 20.15
CA ALA A 250 -1.58 -14.42 19.32
C ALA A 250 -0.14 -14.97 19.29
N LEU A 251 0.87 -14.16 19.61
CA LEU A 251 2.27 -14.58 19.52
C LEU A 251 2.91 -15.01 20.84
N LYS A 252 2.26 -14.82 22.02
CA LYS A 252 2.92 -14.93 23.35
C LYS A 252 4.33 -14.28 23.41
N ARG A 253 4.64 -13.40 22.47
CA ARG A 253 5.91 -12.68 22.39
C ARG A 253 5.65 -11.38 23.11
N TRP A 254 6.12 -11.29 24.34
CA TRP A 254 6.52 -10.03 24.94
C TRP A 254 7.61 -9.42 24.06
N SER A 255 7.21 -8.81 22.95
CA SER A 255 8.06 -7.89 22.23
C SER A 255 8.01 -6.59 23.00
N TRP A 256 9.19 -6.09 23.39
CA TRP A 256 9.42 -4.74 23.93
C TRP A 256 8.78 -3.63 23.09
N TYR A 257 8.42 -3.94 21.84
CA TYR A 257 7.63 -3.17 20.88
C TYR A 257 6.19 -2.85 21.35
N TYR A 258 5.53 -3.75 22.10
CA TYR A 258 4.18 -3.48 22.65
C TYR A 258 4.18 -2.54 23.86
N SER A 259 5.35 -2.31 24.46
CA SER A 259 5.46 -1.67 25.77
C SER A 259 5.62 -0.15 25.70
N ARG A 260 5.79 0.44 24.50
CA ARG A 260 6.17 1.86 24.35
C ARG A 260 5.30 2.71 23.43
N GLY A 261 4.22 2.17 22.85
CA GLY A 261 3.39 2.97 21.93
C GLY A 261 1.99 2.45 21.65
N ALA A 262 1.68 1.19 22.01
CA ALA A 262 0.36 0.60 21.75
C ALA A 262 -0.76 1.55 22.23
N PRO A 263 -1.62 2.04 21.32
CA PRO A 263 -2.70 2.93 21.69
C PRO A 263 -3.57 2.29 22.75
N SER A 264 -4.11 3.18 23.59
CA SER A 264 -5.11 2.94 24.62
C SER A 264 -5.90 1.63 24.41
N THR A 265 -5.98 0.82 25.47
CA THR A 265 -6.84 -0.36 25.52
C THR A 265 -8.34 -0.08 25.30
N ASN A 266 -8.71 1.18 25.04
CA ASN A 266 -10.04 1.63 24.68
C ASN A 266 -10.10 2.01 23.18
N TYR A 267 -10.07 1.00 22.30
CA TYR A 267 -10.41 1.14 20.86
C TYR A 267 -11.92 1.28 20.61
N GLY A 268 -12.73 1.26 21.68
CA GLY A 268 -14.18 1.42 21.60
C GLY A 268 -14.67 2.67 20.83
N PRO A 269 -14.02 3.85 20.93
CA PRO A 269 -14.53 5.07 20.30
C PRO A 269 -14.08 5.27 18.84
N THR A 270 -13.12 4.49 18.33
CA THR A 270 -12.57 4.65 16.96
C THR A 270 -12.83 3.43 16.07
N LYS A 271 -13.13 2.28 16.66
CA LYS A 271 -13.50 1.07 15.92
C LYS A 271 -14.83 1.26 15.20
N ASN A 272 -14.84 0.96 13.89
CA ASN A 272 -16.05 0.90 13.07
C ASN A 272 -16.91 2.18 13.07
N VAL A 273 -16.29 3.33 13.31
CA VAL A 273 -16.97 4.63 13.29
C VAL A 273 -16.13 5.66 12.57
N ASP A 274 -16.77 6.73 12.14
CA ASP A 274 -16.08 7.94 11.68
C ASP A 274 -15.57 8.71 12.89
N PHE A 275 -14.36 9.26 12.79
CA PHE A 275 -13.77 10.06 13.85
C PHE A 275 -12.74 11.03 13.27
N GLU A 276 -12.48 12.09 14.03
CA GLU A 276 -11.61 13.18 13.64
C GLU A 276 -10.47 13.32 14.65
N HIS A 277 -9.24 13.46 14.15
CA HIS A 277 -8.03 13.69 14.94
C HIS A 277 -7.89 12.82 16.21
N SER A 278 -8.12 11.50 16.12
CA SER A 278 -7.70 10.54 17.16
C SER A 278 -6.19 10.63 17.33
N GLY A 279 -5.69 10.65 18.57
CA GLY A 279 -4.29 10.88 18.90
C GLY A 279 -4.02 12.17 19.70
N PRO A 280 -2.76 12.64 19.78
CA PRO A 280 -1.60 12.14 19.04
C PRO A 280 -1.05 10.87 19.71
N ALA A 281 -0.84 9.82 18.94
CA ALA A 281 -0.21 8.58 19.39
C ALA A 281 0.33 7.82 18.18
N ASP A 282 1.26 6.90 18.46
CA ASP A 282 1.84 5.95 17.51
C ASP A 282 0.74 4.98 17.04
N HIS A 283 0.14 5.26 15.90
CA HIS A 283 -1.00 4.51 15.38
C HIS A 283 -1.29 4.80 13.92
N GLY A 284 -2.24 4.05 13.36
CA GLY A 284 -2.42 4.00 11.92
C GLY A 284 -3.86 3.75 11.52
N SER A 285 -4.04 2.85 10.58
CA SER A 285 -5.35 2.52 10.03
C SER A 285 -5.38 1.10 9.49
N SER A 286 -6.49 0.43 9.74
CA SER A 286 -6.79 -0.87 9.16
C SER A 286 -8.21 -0.88 8.61
N PHE A 287 -8.37 -1.37 7.37
CA PHE A 287 -9.66 -1.52 6.72
C PHE A 287 -9.79 -2.93 6.14
N THR A 288 -10.86 -3.64 6.49
CA THR A 288 -11.19 -4.97 5.95
C THR A 288 -12.48 -4.90 5.17
N PHE A 289 -12.43 -5.29 3.90
CA PHE A 289 -13.55 -5.29 2.97
C PHE A 289 -14.03 -6.71 2.68
N GLN A 290 -15.34 -6.88 2.58
CA GLN A 290 -16.00 -8.06 2.03
C GLN A 290 -16.42 -7.79 0.59
N PHE A 291 -16.15 -8.74 -0.30
CA PHE A 291 -16.56 -8.74 -1.70
C PHE A 291 -17.59 -9.84 -1.97
N PRO A 292 -18.35 -9.77 -3.08
CA PRO A 292 -19.17 -10.89 -3.52
C PRO A 292 -18.34 -12.17 -3.70
N ASP A 293 -19.01 -13.32 -3.63
CA ASP A 293 -18.46 -14.56 -4.17
C ASP A 293 -18.09 -14.37 -5.65
N LEU A 294 -16.99 -14.98 -6.07
CA LEU A 294 -16.51 -14.93 -7.45
C LEU A 294 -16.71 -16.29 -8.11
N LYS A 295 -17.46 -16.35 -9.21
CA LYS A 295 -17.49 -17.54 -10.08
C LYS A 295 -16.14 -17.69 -10.81
N CYS A 296 -15.93 -18.84 -11.45
CA CYS A 296 -14.76 -19.09 -12.29
C CYS A 296 -14.55 -17.93 -13.28
N GLY A 297 -13.36 -17.33 -13.30
CA GLY A 297 -13.00 -16.22 -14.18
C GLY A 297 -13.58 -14.85 -13.79
N GLU A 298 -14.44 -14.75 -12.79
CA GLU A 298 -14.94 -13.45 -12.32
C GLU A 298 -13.86 -12.70 -11.54
N SER A 299 -13.96 -11.38 -11.57
CA SER A 299 -13.06 -10.47 -10.85
C SER A 299 -13.84 -9.36 -10.15
N VAL A 300 -13.25 -8.84 -9.08
CA VAL A 300 -13.66 -7.59 -8.44
C VAL A 300 -12.46 -6.65 -8.40
N SER A 301 -12.73 -5.36 -8.52
CA SER A 301 -11.69 -4.35 -8.43
C SER A 301 -12.14 -3.16 -7.59
N PHE A 302 -11.19 -2.51 -6.96
CA PHE A 302 -11.35 -1.26 -6.22
C PHE A 302 -10.07 -0.43 -6.33
N MET A 303 -10.18 0.87 -6.13
CA MET A 303 -9.01 1.76 -6.08
C MET A 303 -8.60 1.99 -4.64
N MET A 304 -7.30 1.99 -4.39
CA MET A 304 -6.68 2.62 -3.23
C MET A 304 -5.93 3.87 -3.68
N TYR A 305 -5.78 4.84 -2.79
CA TYR A 305 -5.03 6.06 -3.06
C TYR A 305 -4.10 6.37 -1.90
N TYR A 306 -2.88 6.80 -2.23
CA TYR A 306 -1.87 7.26 -1.27
C TYR A 306 -1.41 8.65 -1.69
N GLY A 307 -1.39 9.61 -0.79
CA GLY A 307 -0.94 10.94 -1.18
C GLY A 307 -0.72 11.88 -0.02
N VAL A 308 -0.43 13.12 -0.35
CA VAL A 308 -0.15 14.16 0.63
C VAL A 308 -0.48 15.52 0.03
N ALA A 309 -1.03 16.41 0.86
CA ALA A 309 -1.24 17.80 0.50
C ALA A 309 -0.67 18.72 1.58
N ASN A 310 -0.31 19.94 1.20
CA ASN A 310 0.24 20.93 2.13
C ASN A 310 -0.71 21.40 3.24
N THR A 311 -2.00 21.10 3.11
CA THR A 311 -3.06 21.48 4.04
C THR A 311 -4.13 20.40 4.05
N ARG A 312 -4.82 20.23 5.17
CA ARG A 312 -5.98 19.32 5.29
C ARG A 312 -7.08 19.59 4.26
N VAL A 313 -7.38 20.87 3.99
CA VAL A 313 -8.40 21.25 3.00
C VAL A 313 -8.06 20.70 1.62
N LYS A 314 -6.84 20.94 1.14
CA LYS A 314 -6.35 20.39 -0.14
C LYS A 314 -6.32 18.86 -0.17
N ALA A 315 -6.04 18.21 0.97
CA ALA A 315 -6.11 16.75 1.05
C ALA A 315 -7.54 16.24 0.82
N ILE A 316 -8.54 16.88 1.45
CA ILE A 316 -9.95 16.56 1.26
C ILE A 316 -10.41 16.85 -0.19
N GLU A 317 -9.95 17.95 -0.79
CA GLU A 317 -10.20 18.25 -2.20
C GLU A 317 -9.65 17.15 -3.12
N ALA A 318 -8.44 16.65 -2.85
CA ALA A 318 -7.84 15.55 -3.62
C ALA A 318 -8.66 14.26 -3.52
N VAL A 319 -9.09 13.89 -2.31
CA VAL A 319 -9.97 12.73 -2.06
C VAL A 319 -11.28 12.86 -2.83
N LYS A 320 -11.90 14.05 -2.81
CA LYS A 320 -13.12 14.35 -3.58
C LYS A 320 -12.87 14.25 -5.09
N ALA A 321 -11.73 14.75 -5.57
CA ALA A 321 -11.41 14.75 -7.01
C ALA A 321 -11.29 13.34 -7.60
N VAL A 322 -10.79 12.37 -6.84
CA VAL A 322 -10.78 10.96 -7.28
C VAL A 322 -12.11 10.24 -7.04
N GLY A 323 -13.02 10.84 -6.28
CA GLY A 323 -14.32 10.27 -5.92
C GLY A 323 -14.22 9.14 -4.88
N ALA A 324 -13.23 9.21 -4.00
CA ALA A 324 -13.12 8.29 -2.87
C ALA A 324 -14.10 8.69 -1.76
N ASP A 325 -14.75 7.71 -1.15
CA ASP A 325 -15.80 7.92 -0.16
C ASP A 325 -15.53 7.25 1.20
N LEU A 326 -14.38 6.56 1.30
CA LEU A 326 -13.82 6.02 2.52
C LEU A 326 -12.34 6.38 2.57
N TYR A 327 -11.87 6.98 3.65
CA TYR A 327 -10.46 7.37 3.77
C TYR A 327 -9.99 7.52 5.21
N SER A 328 -8.67 7.43 5.36
CA SER A 328 -7.89 7.83 6.51
C SER A 328 -7.02 9.05 6.16
N LEU A 329 -6.97 10.03 7.07
CA LEU A 329 -6.00 11.13 7.00
C LEU A 329 -5.03 11.02 8.16
N GLY A 330 -3.75 11.28 7.89
CA GLY A 330 -2.69 11.39 8.90
C GLY A 330 -2.13 12.81 8.95
N ALA A 331 -2.00 13.37 10.16
CA ALA A 331 -1.38 14.68 10.40
C ALA A 331 -0.41 14.62 11.57
N SER A 332 0.69 15.39 11.50
CA SER A 332 1.67 15.46 12.58
C SER A 332 1.08 16.15 13.83
N LYS A 333 1.55 15.75 15.02
CA LYS A 333 1.26 16.48 16.27
C LYS A 333 1.60 17.97 16.20
N SER A 334 2.59 18.35 15.39
CA SER A 334 2.99 19.74 15.20
C SER A 334 1.92 20.61 14.52
N SER A 335 1.04 20.02 13.69
CA SER A 335 -0.03 20.73 13.02
C SER A 335 -1.14 19.79 12.53
N ARG A 336 -2.30 19.83 13.19
CA ARG A 336 -3.49 19.01 12.87
C ARG A 336 -4.12 19.30 11.49
N ASP A 337 -3.93 20.51 10.98
CA ASP A 337 -4.52 20.98 9.72
C ASP A 337 -3.47 21.37 8.66
N GLY A 338 -2.19 21.13 8.95
CA GLY A 338 -1.06 21.38 8.06
C GLY A 338 -0.89 20.29 6.99
N ILE A 339 0.36 19.92 6.71
CA ILE A 339 0.67 18.83 5.77
C ILE A 339 -0.09 17.58 6.21
N THR A 340 -0.94 17.08 5.33
CA THR A 340 -1.88 16.00 5.62
C THR A 340 -1.66 14.88 4.61
N PHE A 341 -1.35 13.70 5.11
CA PHE A 341 -1.23 12.47 4.33
C PHE A 341 -2.58 11.80 4.18
N ILE A 342 -2.74 11.07 3.08
CA ILE A 342 -4.01 10.56 2.58
C ILE A 342 -3.86 9.07 2.31
N PHE A 343 -4.81 8.29 2.81
CA PHE A 343 -5.03 6.92 2.42
C PHE A 343 -6.52 6.69 2.15
N ALA A 344 -6.92 6.47 0.90
CA ALA A 344 -8.34 6.50 0.52
C ALA A 344 -8.75 5.34 -0.39
N PHE A 345 -10.06 5.08 -0.49
CA PHE A 345 -10.64 4.00 -1.28
C PHE A 345 -11.83 4.46 -2.11
N LYS A 346 -11.95 3.87 -3.31
CA LYS A 346 -13.09 4.03 -4.22
C LYS A 346 -13.50 2.68 -4.78
N GLY A 347 -14.78 2.52 -5.10
CA GLY A 347 -15.32 1.24 -5.55
C GLY A 347 -15.52 0.25 -4.41
N VAL A 348 -15.77 0.81 -3.23
CA VAL A 348 -16.15 0.15 -1.99
C VAL A 348 -17.49 0.73 -1.53
N SER A 349 -17.95 0.42 -0.31
CA SER A 349 -19.15 1.04 0.29
C SER A 349 -20.45 0.79 -0.49
N GLY A 350 -20.59 -0.40 -1.08
CA GLY A 350 -21.76 -0.83 -1.86
C GLY A 350 -21.76 -0.37 -3.31
N VAL A 351 -20.74 0.38 -3.74
CA VAL A 351 -20.57 0.83 -5.12
C VAL A 351 -19.41 0.05 -5.73
N LYS A 352 -19.69 -0.77 -6.74
CA LYS A 352 -18.63 -1.39 -7.54
C LYS A 352 -17.98 -0.32 -8.42
N LEU A 353 -16.68 -0.43 -8.67
CA LEU A 353 -16.10 0.31 -9.80
C LEU A 353 -16.87 -0.07 -11.07
N ALA A 354 -17.19 0.94 -11.89
CA ALA A 354 -17.68 0.69 -13.24
C ALA A 354 -16.66 -0.22 -13.92
N THR A 355 -17.14 -1.37 -14.42
CA THR A 355 -16.31 -2.32 -15.15
C THR A 355 -16.13 -1.76 -16.56
N ASP A 356 -15.29 -0.75 -16.70
CA ASP A 356 -14.88 -0.26 -18.02
C ASP A 356 -13.85 -1.23 -18.59
N LEU A 357 -14.33 -2.40 -19.02
CA LEU A 357 -13.56 -3.50 -19.60
C LEU A 357 -12.48 -4.07 -18.62
N PRO A 358 -11.98 -5.30 -18.82
CA PRO A 358 -10.81 -5.73 -18.07
C PRO A 358 -9.68 -4.72 -18.31
N PRO A 359 -8.95 -4.25 -17.27
CA PRO A 359 -7.76 -3.42 -17.47
C PRO A 359 -6.71 -4.30 -18.16
N LYS A 360 -6.73 -4.31 -19.49
CA LYS A 360 -5.68 -4.95 -20.27
C LYS A 360 -4.53 -3.96 -20.31
N ALA A 361 -3.47 -4.33 -19.60
CA ALA A 361 -2.18 -3.67 -19.62
C ALA A 361 -1.78 -3.36 -21.08
N ALA A 362 -1.80 -2.09 -21.44
CA ALA A 362 -0.98 -1.61 -22.54
C ALA A 362 0.43 -1.51 -21.99
N THR A 363 1.29 -2.47 -22.33
CA THR A 363 2.73 -2.24 -22.25
C THR A 363 3.05 -1.10 -23.21
N LEU A 364 3.42 0.05 -22.66
CA LEU A 364 3.93 1.20 -23.43
C LEU A 364 5.36 0.88 -23.90
N PRO A 365 5.66 0.79 -25.21
CA PRO A 365 7.03 0.75 -25.70
C PRO A 365 7.59 2.17 -25.89
N SER A 366 8.92 2.25 -26.06
CA SER A 366 9.76 3.45 -26.03
C SER A 366 9.30 4.66 -26.87
N LEU A 367 9.86 5.81 -26.52
CA LEU A 367 9.68 7.15 -27.13
C LEU A 367 9.95 7.26 -28.64
N ASP A 368 10.31 6.17 -29.31
CA ASP A 368 10.82 6.19 -30.69
C ASP A 368 9.78 5.78 -31.75
N ARG A 369 8.53 5.47 -31.36
CA ARG A 369 7.46 5.05 -32.30
C ARG A 369 6.23 5.96 -32.19
N VAL A 370 5.88 6.59 -33.31
CA VAL A 370 4.76 7.56 -33.45
C VAL A 370 3.38 6.89 -33.35
N GLN A 371 3.29 5.58 -33.58
CA GLN A 371 2.05 4.81 -33.44
C GLN A 371 2.34 3.38 -32.98
N VAL A 372 1.58 2.89 -32.00
CA VAL A 372 1.69 1.53 -31.48
C VAL A 372 0.33 0.84 -31.52
N THR A 373 0.31 -0.43 -31.93
CA THR A 373 -0.90 -1.27 -31.95
C THR A 373 -0.89 -2.20 -30.74
N GLY A 374 -1.95 -2.17 -29.93
CA GLY A 374 -2.16 -3.11 -28.84
C GLY A 374 -2.49 -4.52 -29.34
N LYS A 375 -2.35 -5.52 -28.48
CA LYS A 375 -2.67 -6.91 -28.84
C LYS A 375 -4.15 -7.04 -29.23
N ILE A 376 -4.41 -7.50 -30.46
CA ILE A 376 -5.75 -7.82 -30.97
C ILE A 376 -6.42 -8.83 -30.03
N LEU A 377 -7.66 -8.54 -29.64
CA LEU A 377 -8.48 -9.39 -28.78
C LEU A 377 -9.68 -9.90 -29.54
N ALA A 378 -9.91 -11.21 -29.50
CA ALA A 378 -11.22 -11.76 -29.79
C ALA A 378 -12.05 -11.78 -28.50
N TYR A 379 -13.28 -11.26 -28.56
CA TYR A 379 -14.26 -11.40 -27.49
C TYR A 379 -15.65 -11.52 -28.11
N LYS A 380 -16.32 -12.65 -27.85
CA LYS A 380 -17.53 -13.09 -28.55
C LYS A 380 -17.30 -13.15 -30.07
N ASP A 381 -18.21 -12.58 -30.85
CA ASP A 381 -18.27 -12.47 -32.31
C ASP A 381 -17.49 -11.25 -32.85
N ARG A 382 -16.53 -10.71 -32.09
CA ARG A 382 -15.85 -9.46 -32.44
C ARG A 382 -14.35 -9.47 -32.17
N LEU A 383 -13.63 -8.72 -33.01
CA LEU A 383 -12.23 -8.34 -32.81
C LEU A 383 -12.13 -6.91 -32.32
N TYR A 384 -11.34 -6.72 -31.28
CA TYR A 384 -10.99 -5.42 -30.72
C TYR A 384 -9.51 -5.17 -30.95
N ASN A 385 -9.20 -4.01 -31.51
CA ASN A 385 -7.83 -3.56 -31.72
C ASN A 385 -7.67 -2.16 -31.14
N THR A 386 -6.61 -1.91 -30.38
CA THR A 386 -6.30 -0.56 -29.88
C THR A 386 -5.09 0.00 -30.61
N THR A 387 -5.14 1.28 -30.96
CA THR A 387 -3.94 2.02 -31.37
C THR A 387 -3.71 3.18 -30.43
N PHE A 388 -2.45 3.44 -30.11
CA PHE A 388 -2.04 4.58 -29.32
C PHE A 388 -1.17 5.48 -30.20
N GLU A 389 -1.52 6.76 -30.24
CA GLU A 389 -0.76 7.80 -30.93
C GLU A 389 -0.20 8.77 -29.88
N TYR A 390 1.11 9.04 -29.96
CA TYR A 390 1.73 10.05 -29.11
C TYR A 390 1.52 11.43 -29.73
N ARG A 391 0.76 12.28 -29.05
CA ARG A 391 0.42 13.61 -29.54
C ARG A 391 1.52 14.61 -29.17
N LYS A 392 1.59 15.70 -29.93
CA LYS A 392 2.53 16.82 -29.71
C LYS A 392 2.38 17.51 -28.34
N ASP A 393 1.24 17.34 -27.67
CA ASP A 393 0.97 17.83 -26.31
C ASP A 393 1.49 16.88 -25.22
N GLN A 394 2.32 15.89 -25.59
CA GLN A 394 2.92 14.90 -24.70
C GLN A 394 1.90 13.95 -24.03
N GLN A 395 0.70 13.85 -24.61
CA GLN A 395 -0.34 12.90 -24.18
C GLN A 395 -0.50 11.76 -25.18
N TRP A 396 -0.90 10.59 -24.69
CA TRP A 396 -1.29 9.48 -25.54
C TRP A 396 -2.78 9.54 -25.86
N LYS A 397 -3.14 9.45 -27.14
CA LYS A 397 -4.53 9.28 -27.59
C LYS A 397 -4.73 7.83 -28.00
N GLY A 398 -5.60 7.13 -27.28
CA GLY A 398 -6.03 5.78 -27.61
C GLY A 398 -7.24 5.78 -28.56
N HIS A 399 -7.22 4.91 -29.56
CA HIS A 399 -8.36 4.57 -30.39
C HIS A 399 -8.67 3.09 -30.23
N LEU A 400 -9.93 2.74 -29.94
CA LEU A 400 -10.41 1.37 -29.91
C LEU A 400 -11.22 1.11 -31.19
N TYR A 401 -10.69 0.24 -32.05
CA TYR A 401 -11.39 -0.26 -33.22
C TYR A 401 -12.11 -1.55 -32.86
N ARG A 402 -13.40 -1.60 -33.23
CA ARG A 402 -14.24 -2.80 -33.14
C ARG A 402 -14.52 -3.28 -34.56
N ARG A 403 -14.24 -4.54 -34.85
CA ARG A 403 -14.60 -5.22 -36.10
C ARG A 403 -15.43 -6.44 -35.76
N ASP A 404 -16.52 -6.63 -36.47
CA ASP A 404 -17.29 -7.87 -36.35
C ASP A 404 -16.51 -9.01 -37.02
N LEU A 405 -16.51 -10.19 -36.41
CA LEU A 405 -15.98 -11.39 -37.03
C LEU A 405 -16.99 -11.85 -38.07
N ILE A 406 -16.60 -11.83 -39.34
CA ILE A 406 -17.42 -12.40 -40.41
C ILE A 406 -17.49 -13.90 -40.15
N THR A 407 -18.68 -14.39 -39.77
CA THR A 407 -18.97 -15.82 -39.67
C THR A 407 -19.45 -16.30 -41.03
N ASP A 408 -18.60 -16.24 -42.06
CA ASP A 408 -18.82 -16.94 -43.32
C ASP A 408 -17.45 -17.14 -43.99
N GLY A 409 -17.20 -18.36 -44.43
CA GLY A 409 -16.01 -18.69 -45.19
C GLY A 409 -16.10 -18.10 -46.59
N ASP A 410 -15.10 -17.31 -46.94
CA ASP A 410 -14.50 -17.14 -48.28
C ASP A 410 -13.03 -16.74 -48.10
#